data_AF-A0A953MYP9-F1
#
_entry.id   AF-A0A953MYP9-F1
#
_cell.length_a   1.000
_cell.length_b   1.000
_cell.length_c   1.000
_cell.angle_alpha   90.00
_cell.angle_beta   90.00
_cell.angle_gamma   90.00
#
_symmetry.space_group_name_H-M   'P 1'
#
loop_
_entity.id
_entity.type
_entity.pdbx_description
1 polymer ?
#
loop_
_entity_poly.entity_id
_entity_poly.type
_entity_poly.pdbx_seq_one_letter_code
_entity_poly.pdbx_strand_id
1 'polypeptide(L)'
;MRTAAAAMDKGNFNEWVHAHTSELLRYAASRVKEPEIAEDLVQLTFIAAWNGREKFAQQSSPRTWLFSILKNKIADHYRKAYRDPVVHGLEARDVDHFTADGRWRAEHMPTEWDLDEQGRVERLQRFLAECLKKLPPHWRAAVEMKYLKEKDAAAICQELGITATNYWQQIHRAKVKLRECISARMASNPEP
;
A
#
# COMPACT_ATOMS: atom_id res chain seq x y z
N MET A 1 11.42 -16.22 43.26
CA MET A 1 10.18 -16.81 42.72
C MET A 1 9.79 -16.04 41.46
N ARG A 2 10.00 -16.61 40.27
CA ARG A 2 9.51 -16.06 39.00
C ARG A 2 8.10 -16.61 38.79
N THR A 3 7.08 -15.77 38.90
CA THR A 3 5.71 -16.12 38.52
C THR A 3 5.73 -16.39 37.02
N ALA A 4 5.56 -17.65 36.61
CA ALA A 4 5.32 -17.99 35.22
C ALA A 4 3.99 -17.33 34.84
N ALA A 5 4.04 -16.31 33.99
CA ALA A 5 2.84 -15.78 33.35
C ALA A 5 2.14 -16.97 32.67
N ALA A 6 0.85 -17.17 32.97
CA ALA A 6 0.10 -18.28 32.41
C ALA A 6 0.27 -18.29 30.89
N ALA A 7 0.99 -19.28 30.38
CA ALA A 7 1.22 -19.44 28.96
C ALA A 7 -0.14 -19.56 28.28
N MET A 8 -0.34 -18.81 27.19
CA MET A 8 -1.56 -18.86 26.40
C MET A 8 -1.85 -20.31 25.98
N ASP A 9 -2.94 -20.88 26.47
CA ASP A 9 -3.37 -22.24 26.12
C ASP A 9 -4.20 -22.25 24.82
N LYS A 10 -4.50 -23.45 24.30
CA LYS A 10 -5.27 -23.62 23.06
C LYS A 10 -6.69 -23.04 23.14
N GLY A 11 -7.33 -23.07 24.31
CA GLY A 11 -8.69 -22.58 24.51
C GLY A 11 -8.78 -21.06 24.46
N ASN A 12 -7.92 -20.38 25.23
CA ASN A 12 -7.82 -18.92 25.26
C ASN A 12 -7.44 -18.34 23.88
N PHE A 13 -6.62 -19.07 23.11
CA PHE A 13 -6.28 -18.61 21.76
C PHE A 13 -7.43 -18.67 20.76
N ASN A 14 -8.30 -19.69 20.81
CA ASN A 14 -9.48 -19.75 19.95
C ASN A 14 -10.42 -18.56 20.21
N GLU A 15 -10.58 -18.16 21.48
CA GLU A 15 -11.34 -16.97 21.84
C GLU A 15 -10.77 -15.71 21.19
N TRP A 16 -9.44 -15.57 21.16
CA TRP A 16 -8.78 -14.43 20.50
C TRP A 16 -9.02 -14.45 18.99
N VAL A 17 -8.94 -15.63 18.36
CA VAL A 17 -9.24 -15.77 16.93
C VAL A 17 -10.66 -15.29 16.65
N HIS A 18 -11.65 -15.79 17.38
CA HIS A 18 -13.04 -15.38 17.20
C HIS A 18 -13.27 -13.90 17.49
N ALA A 19 -12.67 -13.36 18.56
CA ALA A 19 -12.87 -11.97 18.97
C ALA A 19 -12.24 -10.96 18.01
N HIS A 20 -11.09 -11.29 17.39
CA HIS A 20 -10.28 -10.31 16.65
C HIS A 20 -10.27 -10.48 15.14
N THR A 21 -10.72 -11.62 14.59
CA THR A 21 -10.68 -11.88 13.13
C THR A 21 -11.37 -10.78 12.32
N SER A 22 -12.60 -10.41 12.67
CA SER A 22 -13.39 -9.43 11.89
C SER A 22 -12.75 -8.04 11.85
N GLU A 23 -12.13 -7.60 12.95
CA GLU A 23 -11.46 -6.30 12.98
C GLU A 23 -10.09 -6.30 12.28
N LEU A 24 -9.33 -7.38 12.42
CA LEU A 24 -8.06 -7.56 11.71
C LEU A 24 -8.29 -7.65 10.21
N LEU A 25 -9.34 -8.35 9.77
CA LEU A 25 -9.71 -8.48 8.36
C LEU A 25 -10.13 -7.13 7.78
N ARG A 26 -10.99 -6.37 8.47
CA ARG A 26 -11.36 -5.01 8.05
C ARG A 26 -10.13 -4.09 7.96
N TYR A 27 -9.20 -4.23 8.91
CA TYR A 27 -7.95 -3.47 8.90
C TYR A 27 -7.07 -3.87 7.70
N ALA A 28 -6.90 -5.15 7.43
CA ALA A 28 -6.10 -5.65 6.32
C ALA A 28 -6.74 -5.29 4.96
N ALA A 29 -8.04 -5.51 4.79
CA ALA A 29 -8.78 -5.22 3.55
C ALA A 29 -8.82 -3.74 3.19
N SER A 30 -8.70 -2.83 4.17
CA SER A 30 -8.53 -1.40 3.90
C SER A 30 -7.10 -1.02 3.49
N ARG A 31 -6.17 -1.98 3.40
CA ARG A 31 -4.72 -1.76 3.22
C ARG A 31 -4.14 -2.53 2.07
N VAL A 32 -4.62 -3.74 1.81
CA VAL A 32 -4.34 -4.51 0.60
C VAL A 32 -5.56 -4.50 -0.30
N LYS A 33 -5.38 -4.67 -1.60
CA LYS A 33 -6.48 -4.56 -2.57
C LYS A 33 -7.20 -5.89 -2.75
N GLU A 34 -6.44 -6.97 -2.77
CA GLU A 34 -6.92 -8.31 -3.01
C GLU A 34 -7.48 -8.89 -1.70
N PRO A 35 -8.77 -9.29 -1.64
CA PRO A 35 -9.39 -9.81 -0.41
C PRO A 35 -8.69 -11.06 0.13
N GLU A 36 -8.26 -11.96 -0.77
CA GLU A 36 -7.52 -13.18 -0.43
C GLU A 36 -6.21 -12.87 0.31
N ILE A 37 -5.51 -11.82 -0.13
CA ILE A 37 -4.29 -11.36 0.55
C ILE A 37 -4.61 -10.83 1.94
N ALA A 38 -5.75 -10.16 2.13
CA ALA A 38 -6.16 -9.69 3.45
C ALA A 38 -6.40 -10.87 4.41
N GLU A 39 -7.10 -11.90 3.94
CA GLU A 39 -7.36 -13.13 4.69
C GLU A 39 -6.07 -13.86 5.05
N ASP A 40 -5.18 -14.05 4.09
CA ASP A 40 -3.87 -14.68 4.29
C ASP A 40 -3.03 -13.94 5.34
N LEU A 41 -3.00 -12.61 5.29
CA LEU A 41 -2.27 -11.80 6.26
C LEU A 41 -2.83 -11.93 7.67
N VAL A 42 -4.16 -12.05 7.82
CA VAL A 42 -4.80 -12.31 9.11
C VAL A 42 -4.47 -13.72 9.61
N GLN A 43 -4.52 -14.73 8.74
CA GLN A 43 -4.13 -16.10 9.10
C GLN A 43 -2.67 -16.16 9.56
N LEU A 44 -1.75 -15.57 8.79
CA LEU A 44 -0.33 -15.48 9.15
C LEU A 44 -0.09 -14.70 10.45
N THR A 45 -0.97 -13.75 10.78
CA THR A 45 -0.93 -13.01 12.04
C THR A 45 -1.23 -13.94 13.22
N PHE A 46 -2.31 -14.73 13.13
CA PHE A 46 -2.64 -15.71 14.17
C PHE A 46 -1.59 -16.81 14.30
N ILE A 47 -1.05 -17.33 13.19
CA ILE A 47 0.05 -18.32 13.23
C ILE A 47 1.28 -17.72 13.94
N ALA A 48 1.65 -16.49 13.61
CA ALA A 48 2.78 -15.80 14.25
C ALA A 48 2.51 -15.53 15.73
N ALA A 49 1.29 -15.15 16.11
CA ALA A 49 0.88 -14.96 17.49
C ALA A 49 0.94 -16.27 18.28
N TRP A 50 0.45 -17.37 17.71
CA TRP A 50 0.54 -18.69 18.32
C TRP A 50 2.00 -19.09 18.56
N ASN A 51 2.86 -18.94 17.56
CA ASN A 51 4.28 -19.28 17.69
C ASN A 51 5.04 -18.36 18.65
N GLY A 52 4.63 -17.09 18.76
CA GLY A 52 5.24 -16.07 19.61
C GLY A 52 4.63 -15.94 21.00
N ARG A 53 3.66 -16.78 21.36
CA ARG A 53 2.83 -16.63 22.57
C ARG A 53 3.60 -16.56 23.89
N GLU A 54 4.71 -17.27 24.01
CA GLU A 54 5.55 -17.26 25.21
C GLU A 54 6.28 -15.91 25.40
N LYS A 55 6.48 -15.16 24.31
CA LYS A 55 7.09 -13.83 24.32
C LYS A 55 6.07 -12.72 24.58
N PHE A 56 4.78 -13.04 24.58
CA PHE A 56 3.74 -12.08 24.92
C PHE A 56 3.77 -11.82 26.43
N ALA A 57 4.57 -10.82 26.83
CA ALA A 57 4.79 -10.46 28.22
C ALA A 57 3.58 -9.76 28.89
N GLN A 58 2.39 -9.81 28.29
CA GLN A 58 1.15 -9.15 28.74
C GLN A 58 1.29 -7.63 29.01
N GLN A 59 2.30 -6.99 28.43
CA GLN A 59 2.53 -5.53 28.57
C GLN A 59 1.60 -4.68 27.69
N SER A 60 0.79 -5.33 26.85
CA SER A 60 -0.22 -4.69 26.00
C SER A 60 -1.46 -5.58 25.92
N SER A 61 -2.60 -5.03 25.51
CA SER A 61 -3.77 -5.87 25.23
C SER A 61 -3.49 -6.86 24.08
N PRO A 62 -4.11 -8.06 24.09
CA PRO A 62 -4.02 -9.03 22.99
C PRO A 62 -4.30 -8.41 21.63
N ARG A 63 -5.34 -7.57 21.58
CA ARG A 63 -5.68 -6.74 20.43
C ARG A 63 -4.48 -5.95 19.93
N THR A 64 -3.87 -5.13 20.77
CA THR A 64 -2.73 -4.26 20.37
C THR A 64 -1.57 -5.07 19.82
N TRP A 65 -1.31 -6.24 20.42
CA TRP A 65 -0.27 -7.14 19.98
C TRP A 65 -0.57 -7.80 18.63
N LEU A 66 -1.80 -8.28 18.41
CA LEU A 66 -2.23 -8.82 17.12
C LEU A 66 -2.14 -7.77 16.01
N PHE A 67 -2.54 -6.53 16.28
CA PHE A 67 -2.41 -5.44 15.31
C PHE A 67 -0.95 -5.10 15.00
N SER A 68 -0.03 -5.20 15.97
CA SER A 68 1.40 -4.95 15.71
C SER A 68 1.99 -6.04 14.81
N ILE A 69 1.62 -7.31 15.03
CA ILE A 69 2.00 -8.42 14.16
C ILE A 69 1.42 -8.21 12.75
N LEU A 70 0.13 -7.89 12.63
CA LEU A 70 -0.54 -7.67 11.34
C LEU A 70 0.10 -6.53 10.55
N LYS A 71 0.40 -5.40 11.19
CA LYS A 71 1.12 -4.27 10.57
C LYS A 71 2.46 -4.71 10.00
N ASN A 72 3.23 -5.51 10.74
CA ASN A 72 4.49 -6.06 10.25
C ASN A 72 4.28 -7.00 9.05
N LYS A 73 3.25 -7.85 9.07
CA LYS A 73 2.92 -8.73 7.93
C LYS A 73 2.53 -7.94 6.68
N ILE A 74 1.75 -6.88 6.82
CA ILE A 74 1.39 -5.96 5.72
C ILE A 74 2.65 -5.29 5.16
N ALA A 75 3.52 -4.75 6.02
CA ALA A 75 4.77 -4.14 5.59
C ALA A 75 5.67 -5.16 4.86
N ASP A 76 5.78 -6.39 5.37
CA ASP A 76 6.57 -7.45 4.74
C ASP A 76 6.00 -7.88 3.38
N HIS A 77 4.67 -7.93 3.23
CA HIS A 77 4.01 -8.18 1.95
C HIS A 77 4.44 -7.12 0.91
N TYR A 78 4.40 -5.84 1.28
CA TYR A 78 4.83 -4.76 0.39
C TYR A 78 6.34 -4.73 0.13
N ARG A 79 7.17 -5.07 1.13
CA ARG A 79 8.62 -5.19 0.95
C ARG A 79 9.02 -6.35 0.04
N LYS A 80 8.33 -7.50 0.10
CA LYS A 80 8.59 -8.62 -0.80
C LYS A 80 8.31 -8.25 -2.25
N ALA A 81 7.25 -7.48 -2.51
CA ALA A 81 6.96 -6.94 -3.83
C ALA A 81 8.02 -5.94 -4.34
N TYR A 82 8.93 -5.47 -3.49
CA TYR A 82 10.06 -4.61 -3.86
C TYR A 82 11.31 -5.41 -4.27
N ARG A 83 11.50 -6.63 -3.75
CA ARG A 83 12.68 -7.48 -4.06
C ARG A 83 12.60 -8.19 -5.41
N ASP A 84 11.53 -7.96 -6.18
CA ASP A 84 11.42 -8.46 -7.55
C ASP A 84 12.30 -7.58 -8.47
N PRO A 85 13.35 -8.12 -9.13
CA PRO A 85 14.35 -7.35 -9.88
C PRO A 85 13.78 -6.43 -10.97
N VAL A 86 12.56 -6.69 -11.43
CA VAL A 86 11.85 -5.88 -12.44
C VAL A 86 11.64 -4.44 -11.99
N VAL A 87 11.57 -4.18 -10.68
CA VAL A 87 11.38 -2.82 -10.10
C VAL A 87 12.68 -2.01 -10.10
N HIS A 88 13.84 -2.68 -10.03
CA HIS A 88 15.14 -2.04 -9.97
C HIS A 88 15.69 -1.61 -11.34
N GLY A 89 15.11 -2.10 -12.45
CA GLY A 89 15.58 -1.82 -13.82
C GLY A 89 14.98 -0.57 -14.48
N LEU A 90 14.10 0.18 -13.81
CA LEU A 90 13.52 1.40 -14.38
C LEU A 90 14.38 2.62 -14.00
N GLU A 91 15.52 2.74 -14.67
CA GLU A 91 16.22 4.03 -14.82
C GLU A 91 15.37 4.94 -15.70
N ALA A 92 14.31 5.51 -15.14
CA ALA A 92 13.75 6.73 -15.69
C ALA A 92 14.86 7.77 -15.54
N ARG A 93 15.43 8.20 -16.68
CA ARG A 93 16.32 9.37 -16.75
C ARG A 93 15.68 10.46 -15.89
N ASP A 94 16.38 10.92 -14.86
CA ASP A 94 15.96 11.99 -13.96
C ASP A 94 15.83 13.29 -14.77
N VAL A 95 14.74 13.42 -15.52
CA VAL A 95 14.28 14.70 -16.01
C VAL A 95 13.54 15.31 -14.83
N ASP A 96 13.99 16.48 -14.39
CA ASP A 96 13.44 17.21 -13.24
C ASP A 96 12.01 17.68 -13.57
N HIS A 97 11.05 16.77 -13.45
CA HIS A 97 9.67 16.98 -13.86
C HIS A 97 8.87 17.86 -12.89
N PHE A 98 9.39 18.07 -11.67
CA PHE A 98 8.65 18.68 -10.58
C PHE A 98 9.39 19.88 -9.97
N THR A 99 8.62 20.82 -9.46
CA THR A 99 9.13 21.89 -8.60
C THR A 99 9.45 21.34 -7.20
N ALA A 100 10.17 22.12 -6.38
CA ALA A 100 10.53 21.73 -5.01
C ALA A 100 9.32 21.44 -4.10
N ASP A 101 8.15 22.01 -4.40
CA ASP A 101 6.88 21.76 -3.72
C ASP A 101 6.07 20.58 -4.32
N GLY A 102 6.65 19.84 -5.27
CA GLY A 102 6.07 18.61 -5.83
C GLY A 102 5.01 18.81 -6.91
N ARG A 103 4.83 20.04 -7.41
CA ARG A 103 3.97 20.33 -8.57
C ARG A 103 4.71 20.05 -9.87
N TRP A 104 3.97 19.84 -10.95
CA TRP A 104 4.59 19.73 -12.27
C TRP A 104 5.23 21.07 -12.66
N ARG A 105 6.45 21.04 -13.21
CA ARG A 105 6.99 22.22 -13.89
C ARG A 105 6.14 22.51 -15.13
N ALA A 106 5.98 23.79 -15.48
CA ALA A 106 5.12 24.20 -16.59
C ALA A 106 5.46 23.50 -17.91
N GLU A 107 6.75 23.34 -18.20
CA GLU A 107 7.31 22.63 -19.38
C GLU A 107 6.95 21.13 -19.43
N HIS A 108 6.58 20.56 -18.28
CA HIS A 108 6.26 19.15 -18.11
C HIS A 108 4.79 18.93 -17.72
N MET A 109 3.98 19.98 -17.70
CA MET A 109 2.56 19.87 -17.44
C MET A 109 1.92 19.03 -18.57
N PRO A 110 1.01 18.09 -18.25
CA PRO A 110 0.26 17.38 -19.28
C PRO A 110 -0.50 18.38 -20.14
N THR A 111 -0.43 18.22 -21.47
CA THR A 111 -1.24 18.99 -22.42
C THR A 111 -2.71 18.82 -22.10
N GLU A 112 -3.50 19.89 -22.21
CA GLU A 112 -4.95 19.79 -22.10
C GLU A 112 -5.48 18.80 -23.15
N TRP A 113 -6.34 17.88 -22.71
CA TRP A 113 -7.02 16.97 -23.61
C TRP A 113 -8.26 17.67 -24.16
N ASP A 114 -8.27 17.87 -25.47
CA ASP A 114 -9.38 18.49 -26.19
C ASP A 114 -10.55 17.49 -26.30
N LEU A 115 -11.33 17.41 -25.23
CA LEU A 115 -12.44 16.47 -25.05
C LEU A 115 -13.64 17.18 -24.42
N ASP A 116 -14.84 16.72 -24.78
CA ASP A 116 -16.07 17.09 -24.10
C ASP A 116 -15.98 16.83 -22.58
N GLU A 117 -16.55 17.73 -21.77
CA GLU A 117 -16.28 17.73 -20.32
C GLU A 117 -16.79 16.46 -19.63
N GLN A 118 -17.93 15.90 -20.06
CA GLN A 118 -18.47 14.63 -19.55
C GLN A 118 -17.64 13.41 -19.99
N GLY A 119 -17.41 13.22 -21.30
CA GLY A 119 -16.66 12.07 -21.81
C GLY A 119 -15.21 12.04 -21.33
N ARG A 120 -14.59 13.20 -21.09
CA ARG A 120 -13.25 13.33 -20.52
C ARG A 120 -13.12 12.68 -19.15
N VAL A 121 -14.08 12.90 -18.25
CA VAL A 121 -13.99 12.40 -16.86
C VAL A 121 -14.10 10.88 -16.82
N GLU A 122 -15.06 10.30 -17.52
CA GLU A 122 -15.25 8.84 -17.54
C GLU A 122 -14.06 8.11 -18.18
N ARG A 123 -13.53 8.64 -19.30
CA ARG A 123 -12.31 8.10 -19.94
C ARG A 123 -11.11 8.20 -19.03
N LEU A 124 -10.90 9.36 -18.39
CA LEU A 124 -9.79 9.55 -17.46
C LEU A 124 -9.87 8.58 -16.28
N GLN A 125 -11.04 8.41 -15.67
CA GLN A 125 -11.23 7.46 -14.57
C GLN A 125 -10.91 6.02 -15.00
N ARG A 126 -11.39 5.60 -16.18
CA ARG A 126 -11.12 4.28 -16.74
C ARG A 126 -9.62 4.06 -16.97
N PHE A 127 -8.96 4.97 -17.67
CA PHE A 127 -7.53 4.86 -17.96
C PHE A 127 -6.67 4.98 -16.71
N LEU A 128 -7.04 5.83 -15.75
CA LEU A 128 -6.38 5.91 -14.46
C LEU A 128 -6.45 4.56 -13.73
N ALA A 129 -7.64 3.95 -13.64
CA ALA A 129 -7.82 2.65 -13.00
C ALA A 129 -6.98 1.55 -13.66
N GLU A 130 -6.89 1.55 -14.99
CA GLU A 130 -6.04 0.61 -15.72
C GLU A 130 -4.54 0.91 -15.59
N CYS A 131 -4.13 2.19 -15.55
CA CYS A 131 -2.73 2.58 -15.39
C CYS A 131 -2.23 2.30 -13.97
N LEU A 132 -3.07 2.49 -12.94
CA LEU A 132 -2.76 2.11 -11.56
C LEU A 132 -2.49 0.61 -11.42
N LYS A 133 -3.17 -0.25 -12.19
CA LYS A 133 -2.91 -1.70 -12.21
C LYS A 133 -1.53 -2.06 -12.79
N LYS A 134 -0.94 -1.20 -13.63
CA LYS A 134 0.39 -1.41 -14.22
C LYS A 134 1.54 -0.93 -13.33
N LEU A 135 1.23 -0.19 -12.26
CA LEU A 135 2.27 0.22 -11.31
C LEU A 135 2.74 -0.97 -10.48
N PRO A 136 4.03 -1.00 -10.09
CA PRO A 136 4.51 -1.91 -9.06
C PRO A 136 3.62 -1.83 -7.80
N PRO A 137 3.31 -2.97 -7.14
CA PRO A 137 2.34 -3.00 -6.04
C PRO A 137 2.62 -2.00 -4.91
N HIS A 138 3.90 -1.81 -4.57
CA HIS A 138 4.33 -0.88 -3.52
C HIS A 138 4.18 0.59 -3.94
N TRP A 139 4.43 0.94 -5.22
CA TRP A 139 4.15 2.30 -5.74
C TRP A 139 2.64 2.57 -5.77
N ARG A 140 1.86 1.59 -6.24
CA ARG A 140 0.40 1.69 -6.26
C ARG A 140 -0.13 1.94 -4.85
N ALA A 141 0.31 1.15 -3.87
CA ALA A 141 -0.09 1.31 -2.48
C ALA A 141 0.25 2.70 -1.93
N ALA A 142 1.45 3.22 -2.20
CA ALA A 142 1.84 4.57 -1.77
C ALA A 142 0.96 5.67 -2.40
N VAL A 143 0.66 5.56 -3.70
CA VAL A 143 -0.22 6.50 -4.41
C VAL A 143 -1.66 6.42 -3.90
N GLU A 144 -2.23 5.22 -3.78
CA GLU A 144 -3.58 5.03 -3.26
C GLU A 144 -3.70 5.56 -1.83
N MET A 145 -2.71 5.27 -0.96
CA MET A 145 -2.72 5.80 0.41
C MET A 145 -2.62 7.32 0.46
N LYS A 146 -1.82 7.94 -0.42
CA LYS A 146 -1.64 9.39 -0.45
C LYS A 146 -2.86 10.12 -1.00
N TYR A 147 -3.41 9.67 -2.12
CA TYR A 147 -4.38 10.44 -2.89
C TYR A 147 -5.83 9.96 -2.72
N LEU A 148 -6.06 8.68 -2.42
CA LEU A 148 -7.41 8.14 -2.24
C LEU A 148 -7.78 8.01 -0.76
N LYS A 149 -6.79 7.77 0.11
CA LYS A 149 -6.97 7.63 1.56
C LYS A 149 -6.44 8.84 2.35
N GLU A 150 -5.95 9.86 1.66
CA GLU A 150 -5.48 11.14 2.23
C GLU A 150 -4.49 11.02 3.40
N LYS A 151 -3.67 9.95 3.42
CA LYS A 151 -2.68 9.75 4.48
C LYS A 151 -1.47 10.67 4.31
N ASP A 152 -0.89 11.10 5.43
CA ASP A 152 0.38 11.80 5.43
C ASP A 152 1.56 10.86 5.11
N ALA A 153 2.70 11.46 4.74
CA ALA A 153 3.88 10.70 4.34
C ALA A 153 4.45 9.83 5.48
N ALA A 154 4.39 10.29 6.72
CA ALA A 154 4.93 9.55 7.87
C ALA A 154 4.11 8.28 8.15
N ALA A 155 2.77 8.38 8.12
CA ALA A 155 1.86 7.26 8.25
C ALA A 155 2.05 6.23 7.11
N ILE A 156 2.23 6.70 5.87
CA ILE A 156 2.49 5.82 4.73
C ILE A 156 3.84 5.10 4.89
N CYS A 157 4.89 5.82 5.28
CA CYS A 157 6.22 5.23 5.51
C CYS A 157 6.17 4.15 6.60
N GLN A 158 5.49 4.43 7.70
CA GLN A 158 5.30 3.46 8.78
C GLN A 158 4.53 2.22 8.30
N GLU A 159 3.45 2.42 7.53
CA GLU A 159 2.55 1.35 7.12
C GLU A 159 3.16 0.46 6.02
N LEU A 160 3.88 1.05 5.07
CA LEU A 160 4.59 0.32 4.03
C LEU A 160 5.97 -0.17 4.50
N GLY A 161 6.44 0.29 5.65
CA GLY A 161 7.74 -0.07 6.20
C GLY A 161 8.92 0.40 5.34
N ILE A 162 8.83 1.62 4.78
CA ILE A 162 9.82 2.26 3.90
C ILE A 162 10.33 3.57 4.51
N THR A 163 11.48 4.07 4.01
CA THR A 163 12.02 5.37 4.42
C THR A 163 11.33 6.53 3.71
N ALA A 164 11.38 7.73 4.29
CA ALA A 164 10.84 8.94 3.66
C ALA A 164 11.46 9.22 2.29
N THR A 165 12.78 9.04 2.16
CA THR A 165 13.50 9.17 0.88
C THR A 165 12.95 8.20 -0.18
N ASN A 166 12.75 6.93 0.19
CA ASN A 166 12.20 5.92 -0.70
C ASN A 166 10.75 6.27 -1.09
N TYR A 167 9.92 6.67 -0.12
CA TYR A 167 8.55 7.12 -0.38
C TYR A 167 8.48 8.23 -1.44
N TRP A 168 9.27 9.29 -1.31
CA TRP A 168 9.27 10.39 -2.26
C TRP A 168 9.73 9.95 -3.66
N GLN A 169 10.75 9.09 -3.75
CA GLN A 169 11.18 8.50 -5.02
C GLN A 169 10.07 7.65 -5.66
N GLN A 170 9.35 6.85 -4.87
CA GLN A 170 8.23 6.04 -5.37
C GLN A 170 7.08 6.91 -5.89
N ILE A 171 6.68 7.94 -5.14
CA ILE A 171 5.62 8.87 -5.56
C ILE A 171 6.01 9.59 -6.85
N HIS A 172 7.25 10.08 -6.95
CA HIS A 172 7.77 10.73 -8.15
C HIS A 172 7.65 9.79 -9.36
N ARG A 173 8.22 8.59 -9.26
CA ARG A 173 8.21 7.59 -10.34
C ARG A 173 6.80 7.16 -10.72
N ALA A 174 5.93 6.97 -9.73
CA ALA A 174 4.54 6.61 -9.97
C ALA A 174 3.80 7.70 -10.75
N LYS A 175 3.97 8.98 -10.41
CA LYS A 175 3.36 10.11 -11.15
C LYS A 175 3.82 10.16 -12.60
N VAL A 176 5.12 10.01 -12.85
CA VAL A 176 5.68 9.98 -14.21
C VAL A 176 5.11 8.80 -15.00
N LYS A 177 5.09 7.61 -14.42
CA LYS A 177 4.56 6.41 -15.09
C LYS A 177 3.07 6.48 -15.38
N LEU A 178 2.29 7.05 -14.46
CA LEU A 178 0.86 7.29 -14.67
C LEU A 178 0.65 8.29 -15.80
N ARG A 179 1.42 9.38 -15.86
CA ARG A 179 1.37 10.35 -16.98
C ARG A 179 1.64 9.66 -18.31
N GLU A 180 2.77 8.97 -18.45
CA GLU A 180 3.13 8.25 -19.68
C GLU A 180 2.00 7.31 -20.14
N CYS A 181 1.47 6.53 -19.20
CA CYS A 181 0.43 5.56 -19.48
C CYS A 181 -0.91 6.20 -19.87
N ILE A 182 -1.32 7.27 -19.18
CA ILE A 182 -2.56 8.00 -19.47
C ILE A 182 -2.44 8.73 -20.81
N SER A 183 -1.35 9.49 -21.02
CA SER A 183 -1.11 10.21 -22.27
C SER A 183 -1.07 9.28 -23.48
N ALA A 184 -0.41 8.13 -23.37
CA ALA A 184 -0.39 7.14 -24.45
C ALA A 184 -1.79 6.60 -24.76
N ARG A 185 -2.59 6.29 -23.74
CA ARG A 185 -3.97 5.78 -23.91
C ARG A 185 -4.90 6.82 -24.52
N MET A 186 -4.80 8.06 -24.07
CA MET A 186 -5.57 9.19 -24.59
C MET A 186 -5.22 9.46 -26.06
N ALA A 187 -3.95 9.35 -26.44
CA ALA A 187 -3.51 9.52 -27.83
C ALA A 187 -3.90 8.33 -28.75
N SER A 188 -3.97 7.11 -28.20
CA SER A 188 -4.29 5.89 -28.98
C SER A 188 -5.78 5.66 -29.24
N ASN A 189 -6.67 6.46 -28.64
CA ASN A 189 -8.12 6.30 -28.78
C ASN A 189 -8.82 7.66 -29.01
N PRO A 190 -8.48 8.39 -30.11
CA PRO A 190 -9.25 9.56 -30.51
C PRO A 190 -10.69 9.13 -30.85
N GLU A 191 -11.68 9.95 -30.48
CA GLU A 191 -13.08 9.69 -30.86
C GLU A 191 -13.23 9.64 -32.40
N PRO A 192 -14.18 8.85 -32.93
CA PRO A 192 -14.55 8.86 -34.34
C PRO A 192 -15.22 10.18 -34.78
#